data_AF-A0A7Y5VBD4-F1
#
_entry.id   AF-A0A7Y5VBD4-F1
#
_cell.length_a   1.000
_cell.length_b   1.000
_cell.length_c   1.000
_cell.angle_alpha   90.00
_cell.angle_beta   90.00
_cell.angle_gamma   90.00
#
_symmetry.space_group_name_H-M   'P 1'
#
loop_
_entity.id
_entity.type
_entity.pdbx_description
1 polymer ?
#
loop_
_entity_poly.entity_id
_entity_poly.type
_entity_poly.pdbx_seq_one_letter_code
_entity_poly.pdbx_strand_id
1 'polypeptide(L)'
;MTDAEGADPREAHVIHPSLYRPVLFAGAEPAVVVLEVSTAFALVFLVGFHLVTVLLAAFYVGAVHTTMVWVASQDAHMTALYVRSLAHRDHYPALAAVNGPPPRVRPSIPPAR
;
A
#
# COMPACT_ATOMS: atom_id res chain seq x y z
N MET A 1 42.66 -3.49 13.30
CA MET A 1 41.83 -4.09 14.35
C MET A 1 41.26 -2.95 15.16
N THR A 2 40.12 -2.43 14.73
CA THR A 2 39.37 -1.35 15.40
C THR A 2 38.00 -1.24 14.75
N ASP A 3 36.99 -1.34 15.61
CA ASP A 3 35.65 -0.78 15.52
C ASP A 3 34.68 -1.44 14.52
N ALA A 4 34.17 -2.59 14.97
CA ALA A 4 32.82 -3.03 14.62
C ALA A 4 31.83 -1.98 15.16
N GLU A 5 31.57 -0.96 14.35
CA GLU A 5 30.53 0.02 14.58
C GLU A 5 29.18 -0.71 14.59
N GLY A 6 28.48 -0.55 15.71
CA GLY A 6 27.38 -1.40 16.11
C GLY A 6 26.24 -1.38 15.10
N ALA A 7 25.89 -2.56 14.60
CA ALA A 7 24.54 -2.81 14.16
C ALA A 7 23.62 -2.51 15.36
N ASP A 8 22.77 -1.49 15.24
CA ASP A 8 21.81 -1.14 16.28
C ASP A 8 20.90 -2.37 16.51
N PRO A 9 20.88 -2.96 17.72
CA PRO A 9 20.05 -4.13 18.00
C PRO A 9 18.54 -3.87 17.82
N ARG A 10 18.12 -2.61 17.60
CA ARG A 10 16.76 -2.24 17.22
C ARG A 10 16.41 -2.58 15.76
N GLU A 11 17.39 -2.70 14.87
CA GLU A 11 17.17 -3.01 13.44
C GLU A 11 16.83 -4.48 13.19
N ALA A 12 17.08 -5.37 14.16
CA ALA A 12 16.93 -6.83 14.00
C ALA A 12 15.79 -7.44 14.83
N HIS A 13 14.82 -6.64 15.29
CA HIS A 13 13.69 -7.22 16.00
C HIS A 13 12.67 -7.79 15.00
N VAL A 14 12.70 -9.10 14.83
CA VAL A 14 11.66 -9.84 14.08
C VAL A 14 10.32 -9.60 14.78
N ILE A 15 9.53 -8.68 14.24
CA ILE A 15 8.19 -8.40 14.76
C ILE A 15 7.38 -9.69 14.57
N HIS A 16 6.80 -10.19 15.67
CA HIS A 16 6.01 -11.40 15.61
C HIS A 16 4.75 -11.18 14.73
N PRO A 17 4.40 -12.10 13.80
CA PRO A 17 3.25 -11.94 12.88
C PRO A 17 1.90 -11.68 13.56
N SER A 18 1.74 -12.09 14.83
CA SER A 18 0.54 -11.78 15.60
C SER A 18 0.38 -10.29 15.93
N LEU A 19 1.45 -9.50 15.89
CA LEU A 19 1.43 -8.07 16.20
C LEU A 19 1.01 -7.20 15.00
N TYR A 20 1.14 -7.70 13.78
CA TYR A 20 0.88 -6.93 12.57
C TYR A 20 -0.03 -7.65 11.56
N ARG A 21 -0.74 -8.71 11.97
CA ARG A 21 -1.57 -9.50 11.04
C ARG A 21 -2.54 -8.57 10.29
N PRO A 22 -2.42 -8.45 8.96
CA PRO A 22 -3.23 -7.52 8.20
C PRO A 22 -4.69 -7.95 8.21
N VAL A 23 -5.59 -6.96 8.35
CA VAL A 23 -7.04 -7.19 8.26
C VAL A 23 -7.43 -7.06 6.79
N LEU A 24 -7.65 -8.20 6.13
CA LEU A 24 -8.10 -8.28 4.75
C LEU A 24 -9.57 -8.69 4.68
N PHE A 25 -10.35 -8.08 3.79
CA PHE A 25 -11.71 -8.50 3.45
C PHE A 25 -11.67 -9.33 2.18
N ALA A 26 -12.09 -10.59 2.26
CA ALA A 26 -12.04 -11.54 1.14
C ALA A 26 -10.65 -11.65 0.47
N GLY A 27 -9.57 -11.41 1.22
CA GLY A 27 -8.20 -11.44 0.70
C GLY A 27 -7.70 -10.12 0.09
N ALA A 28 -8.47 -9.05 0.15
CA ALA A 28 -8.09 -7.71 -0.34
C ALA A 28 -8.16 -6.63 0.76
N GLU A 29 -7.50 -5.50 0.53
CA GLU A 29 -7.51 -4.36 1.46
C GLU A 29 -8.93 -3.76 1.61
N PRO A 30 -9.39 -3.44 2.85
CA PRO A 30 -10.76 -2.99 3.09
C PRO A 30 -11.17 -1.76 2.27
N ALA A 31 -10.28 -0.76 2.16
CA ALA A 31 -10.56 0.47 1.42
C ALA A 31 -10.81 0.20 -0.08
N VAL A 32 -10.09 -0.78 -0.63
CA VAL A 32 -10.15 -1.16 -2.04
C VAL A 32 -11.42 -1.99 -2.32
N VAL A 33 -11.78 -2.89 -1.40
CA VAL A 33 -13.05 -3.65 -1.46
C VAL A 33 -14.27 -2.72 -1.39
N VAL A 34 -14.25 -1.70 -0.52
CA VAL A 34 -15.34 -0.71 -0.45
C VAL A 34 -15.52 0.00 -1.78
N LEU A 35 -14.41 0.38 -2.44
CA LEU A 35 -14.46 1.03 -3.74
C LEU A 35 -14.99 0.09 -4.84
N GLU A 36 -14.59 -1.18 -4.83
CA GLU A 36 -15.11 -2.21 -5.73
C GLU A 36 -16.62 -2.37 -5.59
N VAL A 37 -17.10 -2.59 -4.35
CA VAL A 37 -18.53 -2.81 -4.06
C VAL A 37 -19.34 -1.58 -4.43
N SER A 38 -18.84 -0.39 -4.12
CA SER A 38 -19.49 0.88 -4.48
C SER A 38 -19.59 1.06 -5.99
N THR A 39 -18.54 0.69 -6.73
CA THR A 39 -18.51 0.76 -8.20
C THR A 39 -19.45 -0.27 -8.83
N ALA A 40 -19.43 -1.51 -8.35
CA ALA A 40 -20.34 -2.55 -8.80
C ALA A 40 -21.80 -2.18 -8.52
N PHE A 41 -22.09 -1.63 -7.34
CA PHE A 41 -23.41 -1.10 -7.00
C PHE A 41 -23.82 0.02 -7.96
N ALA A 42 -22.93 0.98 -8.24
CA ALA A 42 -23.21 2.06 -9.20
C ALA A 42 -23.47 1.53 -10.62
N LEU A 43 -22.71 0.52 -11.08
CA LEU A 43 -22.93 -0.11 -12.38
C LEU A 43 -24.31 -0.76 -12.49
N VAL A 44 -24.78 -1.42 -11.43
CA VAL A 44 -26.06 -2.15 -11.45
C VAL A 44 -27.25 -1.22 -11.24
N PHE A 45 -27.15 -0.26 -10.32
CA PHE A 45 -28.30 0.55 -9.88
C PHE A 45 -28.30 1.97 -10.44
N LEU A 46 -27.14 2.56 -10.74
CA LEU A 46 -27.04 3.94 -11.22
C LEU A 46 -27.04 4.01 -12.75
N VAL A 47 -26.34 3.09 -13.42
CA VAL A 47 -26.35 2.98 -14.89
C VAL A 47 -27.64 2.33 -15.40
N GLY A 48 -28.19 1.37 -14.65
CA GLY A 48 -29.47 0.73 -14.92
C GLY A 48 -29.43 -0.79 -14.80
N PHE A 49 -30.57 -1.38 -14.40
CA PHE A 49 -30.68 -2.82 -14.18
C PHE A 49 -31.03 -3.57 -15.46
N HIS A 50 -30.00 -3.93 -16.23
CA HIS A 50 -30.10 -4.70 -17.46
C HIS A 50 -29.17 -5.91 -17.41
N LEU A 51 -29.49 -6.98 -18.16
CA LEU A 51 -28.64 -8.18 -18.18
C LEU A 51 -27.19 -7.84 -18.59
N VAL A 52 -27.02 -6.91 -19.54
CA VAL A 52 -25.71 -6.46 -20.01
C VAL A 52 -24.92 -5.75 -18.91
N THR A 53 -25.56 -4.87 -18.12
CA THR A 53 -24.89 -4.16 -17.01
C THR A 53 -24.57 -5.09 -15.86
N VAL A 54 -25.42 -6.08 -15.58
CA VAL A 54 -25.15 -7.13 -14.60
C VAL A 54 -23.96 -8.00 -15.01
N LEU A 55 -23.91 -8.44 -16.29
CA LEU A 55 -22.76 -9.19 -16.81
C LEU A 55 -21.48 -8.37 -16.76
N LEU A 56 -21.54 -7.08 -17.10
CA LEU A 56 -20.42 -6.17 -17.00
C LEU A 56 -19.95 -5.99 -15.55
N ALA A 57 -20.87 -5.83 -14.60
CA ALA A 57 -20.54 -5.73 -13.18
C ALA A 57 -19.91 -7.04 -12.65
N ALA A 58 -20.43 -8.20 -13.05
CA ALA A 58 -19.86 -9.50 -12.69
C ALA A 58 -18.45 -9.68 -13.26
N PHE A 59 -18.23 -9.30 -14.52
CA PHE A 59 -16.92 -9.32 -15.15
C PHE A 59 -15.95 -8.35 -14.44
N TYR A 60 -16.39 -7.13 -14.15
CA TYR A 60 -15.62 -6.14 -13.42
C TYR A 60 -15.19 -6.68 -12.05
N VAL A 61 -16.12 -7.18 -11.23
CA VAL A 61 -15.78 -7.75 -9.91
C VAL A 61 -14.86 -8.95 -10.07
N GLY A 62 -15.11 -9.87 -11.01
CA GLY A 62 -14.25 -11.03 -11.22
C GLY A 62 -12.80 -10.65 -11.55
N ALA A 63 -12.59 -9.73 -12.49
CA ALA A 63 -11.25 -9.30 -12.92
C ALA A 63 -10.56 -8.40 -11.91
N VAL A 64 -11.30 -7.45 -11.33
CA VAL A 64 -10.74 -6.49 -10.38
C VAL A 64 -10.47 -7.16 -9.04
N HIS A 65 -11.39 -7.94 -8.49
CA HIS A 65 -11.20 -8.63 -7.21
C HIS A 65 -10.01 -9.60 -7.25
N THR A 66 -9.87 -10.38 -8.33
CA THR A 66 -8.73 -11.29 -8.49
C THR A 66 -7.41 -10.52 -8.54
N THR A 67 -7.38 -9.35 -9.18
CA THR A 67 -6.22 -8.46 -9.19
C THR A 67 -5.94 -7.91 -7.79
N MET A 68 -6.97 -7.48 -7.05
CA MET A 68 -6.84 -6.97 -5.67
C MET A 68 -6.25 -8.03 -4.73
N VAL A 69 -6.74 -9.28 -4.81
CA VAL A 69 -6.23 -10.41 -4.02
C VAL A 69 -4.79 -10.75 -4.41
N TRP A 70 -4.47 -10.74 -5.71
CA TRP A 70 -3.10 -10.96 -6.18
C TRP A 70 -2.16 -9.88 -5.65
N VAL A 71 -2.52 -8.60 -5.71
CA VAL A 71 -1.71 -7.50 -5.15
C VAL A 71 -1.53 -7.67 -3.63
N ALA A 72 -2.60 -7.96 -2.90
CA ALA A 72 -2.54 -8.16 -1.45
C ALA A 72 -1.68 -9.37 -1.04
N SER A 73 -1.50 -10.35 -1.93
CA SER A 73 -0.57 -11.47 -1.72
C SER A 73 0.90 -11.06 -1.81
N GLN A 74 1.21 -9.97 -2.52
CA GLN A 74 2.58 -9.44 -2.64
C GLN A 74 2.88 -8.49 -1.48
N ASP A 75 1.94 -7.59 -1.16
CA ASP A 75 2.00 -6.70 -0.01
C ASP A 75 0.57 -6.35 0.45
N ALA A 76 0.22 -6.76 1.67
CA ALA A 76 -1.10 -6.59 2.25
C ALA A 76 -1.45 -5.14 2.62
N HIS A 77 -0.48 -4.22 2.59
CA HIS A 77 -0.64 -2.80 2.92
C HIS A 77 -0.23 -1.88 1.77
N MET A 78 -0.10 -2.39 0.55
CA MET A 78 0.40 -1.63 -0.60
C MET A 78 -0.38 -0.32 -0.79
N THR A 79 -1.71 -0.37 -0.77
CA THR A 79 -2.57 0.79 -1.02
C THR A 79 -2.49 1.79 0.14
N ALA A 80 -2.57 1.30 1.37
CA ALA A 80 -2.45 2.14 2.57
C ALA A 80 -1.10 2.88 2.62
N LEU A 81 0.00 2.19 2.31
CA LEU A 81 1.33 2.77 2.24
C LEU A 81 1.45 3.78 1.10
N TYR A 82 0.90 3.46 -0.07
CA TYR A 82 0.88 4.37 -1.21
C TYR A 82 0.15 5.68 -0.86
N VAL A 83 -1.08 5.61 -0.33
CA VAL A 83 -1.86 6.79 0.06
C VAL A 83 -1.13 7.59 1.14
N ARG A 84 -0.55 6.92 2.13
CA ARG A 84 0.26 7.57 3.18
C ARG A 84 1.47 8.28 2.58
N SER A 85 2.15 7.67 1.61
CA SER A 85 3.31 8.26 0.93
C SER A 85 2.94 9.54 0.17
N LEU A 86 1.76 9.59 -0.44
CA LEU A 86 1.28 10.79 -1.14
C LEU A 86 1.14 11.97 -0.18
N ALA A 87 0.63 11.73 1.04
CA ALA A 87 0.47 12.76 2.06
C ALA A 87 1.79 13.31 2.61
N HIS A 88 2.90 12.58 2.46
CA HIS A 88 4.21 12.99 3.00
C HIS A 88 5.27 13.18 1.91
N ARG A 89 4.85 13.25 0.64
CA ARG A 89 5.74 13.29 -0.52
C ARG A 89 6.72 14.47 -0.50
N ASP A 90 6.31 15.59 0.08
CA ASP A 90 7.13 16.79 0.20
C ASP A 90 8.32 16.62 1.16
N HIS A 91 8.18 15.71 2.12
CA HIS A 91 9.18 15.47 3.17
C HIS A 91 9.98 14.18 2.91
N TYR A 92 9.37 13.19 2.25
CA TYR A 92 9.96 11.91 1.93
C TYR A 92 9.84 11.66 0.42
N PRO A 93 10.80 12.15 -0.39
CA PRO A 93 10.80 11.90 -1.82
C PRO A 93 10.91 10.40 -2.10
N ALA A 94 10.18 9.95 -3.12
CA ALA A 94 10.21 8.55 -3.52
C ALA A 94 11.62 8.12 -3.93
N LEU A 95 12.12 7.07 -3.30
CA LEU A 95 13.36 6.40 -3.68
C LEU A 95 13.01 5.20 -4.55
N ALA A 96 13.71 5.05 -5.68
CA ALA A 96 13.51 3.93 -6.58
C ALA A 96 13.98 2.58 -6.00
N ALA A 97 14.80 2.62 -4.93
CA ALA A 97 15.30 1.45 -4.24
C ALA A 97 15.55 1.78 -2.76
N VAL A 98 15.39 0.77 -1.89
CA VAL A 98 15.71 0.87 -0.45
C VAL A 98 17.16 1.32 -0.22
N ASN A 99 18.07 0.89 -1.10
CA ASN A 99 19.50 1.25 -1.08
C ASN A 99 19.87 2.31 -2.12
N GLY A 100 18.90 3.06 -2.64
CA GLY A 100 19.19 4.15 -3.57
C GLY A 100 20.01 5.25 -2.90
N PRO A 101 20.88 5.98 -3.63
CA PRO A 101 21.64 7.08 -3.06
C PRO A 101 20.67 8.12 -2.46
N PRO A 102 20.90 8.55 -1.21
CA PRO A 102 19.99 9.46 -0.54
C PRO A 102 19.90 10.80 -1.28
N PRO A 103 18.72 11.44 -1.31
CA PRO A 103 18.59 12.76 -1.90
C PRO A 103 19.45 13.76 -1.12
N ARG A 104 19.98 14.79 -1.81
CA ARG A 104 20.77 15.85 -1.15
C ARG A 104 19.92 16.56 -0.10
N VAL A 105 20.12 16.22 1.16
CA VAL A 105 19.46 16.86 2.31
C VAL A 105 20.05 18.25 2.51
N ARG A 106 19.22 19.29 2.54
CA ARG A 106 19.66 20.62 3.00
C ARG A 106 19.76 20.59 4.53
N PRO A 107 20.92 20.93 5.13
CA PRO A 107 21.06 20.94 6.57
C PRO A 107 20.09 21.97 7.18
N SER A 108 19.27 21.52 8.14
CA SER A 108 18.36 22.37 8.91
C SER A 108 19.05 23.03 10.11
N ILE A 109 20.21 22.51 10.52
CA ILE A 109 21.03 23.04 11.61
C ILE A 109 22.29 23.65 10.99
N PRO A 110 22.68 24.88 11.40
CA PRO A 110 23.96 25.45 11.01
C PRO A 110 25.12 24.53 11.43
N PRO A 111 26.16 24.34 10.60
CA PRO A 111 27.33 23.56 11.01
C PRO A 111 27.98 24.21 12.24
N ALA A 112 28.39 23.38 13.20
CA ALA A 112 29.15 23.84 14.35
C ALA A 112 30.47 24.48 13.86
N ARG A 113 30.76 25.67 14.39
CA ARG A 113 31.90 26.50 13.99
C ARG A 113 33.18 26.07 14.73
#